data_AF-A0A3P6ZAU4-F1
#
_entry.id   AF-A0A3P6ZAU4-F1
#
_cell.length_a   1.000
_cell.length_b   1.000
_cell.length_c   1.000
_cell.angle_alpha   90.00
_cell.angle_beta   90.00
_cell.angle_gamma   90.00
#
_symmetry.space_group_name_H-M   'P 1'
#
loop_
_entity.id
_entity.type
_entity.pdbx_description
1 polymer ?
#
loop_
_entity_poly.entity_id
_entity_poly.type
_entity_poly.pdbx_seq_one_letter_code
_entity_poly.pdbx_strand_id
1 'polypeptide(L)'
;MDLIEKSYSKSVTALQGKLLDLQYSNPDFMTKLLKESLLKDRNPIIHRNSAYLISRSLISPGYNDSIIFPFQSVIRAANLVYSSLRFFESLRKNKLNPDLSGTPKPSFVSSQIFDRFINVLPSFLPTRGAHLFRVFPLDISSYHHLFQTSRVPDFEMDRLTSLTDSRHIVVVNQADFYFFDVFDHQGNMISCEQLVANLEFIRLLPRSPIDKPNLGLITTMNRDDAARARNRMRHFDGYTEGLNTRNLKLLDSAILILVMWDEPSDNSALQISSALTGPGGSRWFDKTFSLLINQNGDAALNVVDGIIPSSAILRFANSIYNDAEIRPIADPWILESPQRLVFFKKMIELPSELFEIIYTEFQSSSSVCVFVKA
;
A
#
# COMPACT_ATOMS: atom_id res chain seq x y z
N MET A 1 -26.46 -20.28 34.48
CA MET A 1 -25.75 -20.22 35.77
C MET A 1 -25.13 -21.57 36.11
N ASP A 2 -25.88 -22.67 36.05
CA ASP A 2 -25.38 -24.05 36.29
C ASP A 2 -24.14 -24.46 35.49
N LEU A 3 -24.03 -24.06 34.22
CA LEU A 3 -22.85 -24.29 33.40
C LEU A 3 -21.64 -23.53 33.94
N ILE A 4 -21.80 -22.28 34.38
CA ILE A 4 -20.71 -21.46 34.94
C ILE A 4 -20.30 -22.02 36.31
N GLU A 5 -21.26 -22.37 37.18
CA GLU A 5 -20.98 -22.98 38.49
C GLU A 5 -20.31 -24.36 38.37
N LYS A 6 -20.72 -25.21 37.42
CA LYS A 6 -20.00 -26.46 37.10
C LYS A 6 -18.65 -26.22 36.44
N SER A 7 -18.51 -25.14 35.63
CA SER A 7 -17.25 -24.77 34.96
C SER A 7 -16.21 -24.23 35.91
N TYR A 8 -16.61 -23.52 36.98
CA TYR A 8 -15.78 -23.10 38.12
C TYR A 8 -15.13 -24.28 38.89
N SER A 9 -15.21 -25.49 38.36
CA SER A 9 -14.35 -26.64 38.64
C SER A 9 -12.85 -26.35 38.60
N LYS A 10 -12.06 -27.33 39.08
CA LYS A 10 -10.59 -27.42 38.96
C LYS A 10 -10.05 -27.03 37.57
N SER A 11 -10.79 -27.24 36.49
CA SER A 11 -10.33 -26.98 35.12
C SER A 11 -10.15 -25.49 34.79
N VAL A 12 -11.11 -24.63 35.15
CA VAL A 12 -11.01 -23.17 34.94
C VAL A 12 -9.91 -22.57 35.81
N THR A 13 -9.78 -23.02 37.06
CA THR A 13 -8.71 -22.56 37.95
C THR A 13 -7.33 -22.97 37.43
N ALA A 14 -7.19 -24.19 36.91
CA ALA A 14 -5.95 -24.65 36.29
C ALA A 14 -5.61 -23.86 35.00
N LEU A 15 -6.61 -23.54 34.18
CA LEU A 15 -6.43 -22.70 32.99
C LEU A 15 -5.99 -21.29 33.39
N GLN A 16 -6.64 -20.68 34.38
CA GLN A 16 -6.26 -19.37 34.91
C GLN A 16 -4.82 -19.36 35.43
N GLY A 17 -4.41 -20.42 36.14
CA GLY A 17 -3.02 -20.59 36.57
C GLY A 17 -2.04 -20.56 35.39
N LYS A 18 -2.32 -21.33 34.33
CA LYS A 18 -1.50 -21.32 33.11
C LYS A 18 -1.49 -19.96 32.40
N LEU A 19 -2.61 -19.25 32.37
CA LEU A 19 -2.67 -17.90 31.79
C LEU A 19 -1.84 -16.89 32.58
N LEU A 20 -1.82 -17.01 33.92
CA LEU A 20 -0.95 -16.18 34.77
C LEU A 20 0.53 -16.50 34.52
N ASP A 21 0.90 -17.78 34.42
CA ASP A 21 2.27 -18.20 34.07
C ASP A 21 2.70 -17.66 32.70
N LEU A 22 1.79 -17.67 31.72
CA LEU A 22 2.00 -17.04 30.41
C LEU A 22 2.15 -15.52 30.52
N GLN A 23 1.37 -14.84 31.36
CA GLN A 23 1.47 -13.40 31.56
C GLN A 23 2.82 -13.01 32.19
N TYR A 24 3.35 -13.80 33.13
CA TYR A 24 4.66 -13.56 33.73
C TYR A 24 5.81 -13.72 32.73
N SER A 25 5.71 -14.69 31.82
CA SER A 25 6.73 -14.93 30.78
C SER A 25 6.60 -14.00 29.58
N ASN A 26 5.38 -13.58 29.23
CA ASN A 26 5.09 -12.63 28.17
C ASN A 26 3.89 -11.74 28.57
N PRO A 27 4.14 -10.47 28.97
CA PRO A 27 3.07 -9.53 29.32
C PRO A 27 2.03 -9.32 28.21
N ASP A 28 2.39 -9.53 26.95
CA ASP A 28 1.53 -9.42 25.77
C ASP A 28 1.17 -10.79 25.17
N PHE A 29 0.92 -11.77 26.04
CA PHE A 29 0.57 -13.13 25.62
C PHE A 29 -0.70 -13.18 24.75
N MET A 30 -1.65 -12.26 24.95
CA MET A 30 -2.89 -12.21 24.16
C MET A 30 -2.63 -11.91 22.69
N THR A 31 -1.78 -10.93 22.38
CA THR A 31 -1.39 -10.62 20.99
C THR A 31 -0.67 -11.79 20.35
N LYS A 32 0.20 -12.49 21.09
CA LYS A 32 0.85 -13.71 20.61
C LYS A 32 -0.17 -14.79 20.25
N LEU A 33 -1.12 -15.09 21.14
CA LEU A 33 -2.15 -16.10 20.91
C LEU A 33 -3.06 -15.74 19.72
N LEU A 34 -3.45 -14.46 19.60
CA LEU A 34 -4.26 -13.97 18.48
C LEU A 34 -3.51 -14.10 17.14
N LYS A 35 -2.24 -13.70 17.09
CA LYS A 35 -1.39 -13.86 15.90
C LYS A 35 -1.21 -15.32 15.51
N GLU A 36 -0.92 -16.20 16.48
CA GLU A 36 -0.79 -17.64 16.20
C GLU A 36 -2.09 -18.26 15.68
N SER A 37 -3.24 -17.90 16.28
CA SER A 37 -4.56 -18.34 15.81
C SER A 37 -4.81 -17.89 14.36
N LEU A 38 -4.50 -16.63 14.04
CA LEU A 38 -4.64 -16.09 12.70
C LEU A 38 -3.74 -16.82 11.69
N LEU A 39 -2.47 -17.04 12.04
CA LEU A 39 -1.49 -17.68 11.17
C LEU A 39 -1.77 -19.17 10.97
N LYS A 40 -2.43 -19.85 11.93
CA LYS A 40 -2.88 -21.25 11.79
C LYS A 40 -4.18 -21.40 11.00
N ASP A 41 -4.98 -20.34 10.84
CA ASP A 41 -6.21 -20.42 10.06
C ASP A 41 -5.91 -20.75 8.59
N ARG A 42 -6.47 -21.86 8.08
CA ARG A 42 -6.26 -22.38 6.71
C ARG A 42 -7.30 -21.88 5.71
N ASN A 43 -8.33 -21.17 6.15
CA ASN A 43 -9.31 -20.57 5.25
C ASN A 43 -8.68 -19.55 4.30
N PRO A 44 -9.27 -19.31 3.11
CA PRO A 44 -8.82 -18.24 2.22
C PRO A 44 -8.76 -16.89 2.95
N ILE A 45 -7.67 -16.15 2.72
CA ILE A 45 -7.37 -14.91 3.45
C ILE A 45 -8.43 -13.82 3.21
N ILE A 46 -9.05 -13.81 2.02
CA ILE A 46 -10.06 -12.82 1.63
C ILE A 46 -11.21 -12.73 2.64
N HIS A 47 -11.61 -13.85 3.25
CA HIS A 47 -12.71 -13.86 4.22
C HIS A 47 -12.43 -13.04 5.48
N ARG A 48 -11.17 -12.72 5.75
CA ARG A 48 -10.72 -11.91 6.88
C ARG A 48 -10.21 -10.54 6.48
N ASN A 49 -10.18 -10.20 5.19
CA ASN A 49 -9.71 -8.89 4.81
C ASN A 49 -10.71 -7.83 5.25
N SER A 50 -10.19 -6.64 5.53
CA SER A 50 -10.97 -5.45 5.82
C SER A 50 -10.66 -4.38 4.78
N ALA A 51 -11.67 -3.59 4.43
CA ALA A 51 -11.53 -2.46 3.53
C ALA A 51 -11.73 -1.14 4.28
N TYR A 52 -10.81 -0.20 4.11
CA TYR A 52 -10.88 1.16 4.67
C TYR A 52 -10.96 2.15 3.52
N LEU A 53 -12.10 2.82 3.37
CA LEU A 53 -12.26 3.82 2.31
C LEU A 53 -11.50 5.11 2.67
N ILE A 54 -10.82 5.68 1.69
CA ILE A 54 -10.17 6.98 1.78
C ILE A 54 -11.04 7.99 1.03
N SER A 55 -11.36 9.10 1.67
CA SER A 55 -12.17 10.14 1.07
C SER A 55 -11.56 10.70 -0.22
N ARG A 56 -12.44 11.17 -1.13
CA ARG A 56 -12.04 11.92 -2.32
C ARG A 56 -11.25 13.17 -1.93
N SER A 57 -10.42 13.63 -2.87
CA SER A 57 -9.65 14.86 -2.67
C SER A 57 -10.59 16.04 -2.43
N LEU A 58 -10.24 16.93 -1.51
CA LEU A 58 -10.91 18.22 -1.33
C LEU A 58 -10.18 19.33 -2.08
N ILE A 59 -8.90 19.14 -2.42
CA ILE A 59 -8.16 20.04 -3.31
C ILE A 59 -8.84 20.01 -4.69
N SER A 60 -9.20 21.19 -5.21
CA SER A 60 -9.56 21.61 -6.59
C SER A 60 -10.18 20.57 -7.56
N PRO A 61 -11.14 20.93 -8.43
CA PRO A 61 -11.70 20.01 -9.42
C PRO A 61 -10.65 19.24 -10.24
N GLY A 62 -9.46 19.80 -10.51
CA GLY A 62 -8.40 19.09 -11.25
C GLY A 62 -7.86 17.80 -10.62
N TYR A 63 -8.09 17.55 -9.32
CA TYR A 63 -7.73 16.28 -8.65
C TYR A 63 -8.86 15.26 -8.62
N ASN A 64 -10.07 15.63 -9.08
CA ASN A 64 -11.29 14.81 -9.06
C ASN A 64 -12.02 14.73 -10.43
N ASP A 65 -11.63 15.55 -11.41
CA ASP A 65 -12.29 15.67 -12.70
C ASP A 65 -11.54 14.92 -13.81
N SER A 66 -12.02 13.71 -14.09
CA SER A 66 -11.47 12.81 -15.11
C SER A 66 -11.82 13.22 -16.54
N ILE A 67 -12.77 14.15 -16.71
CA ILE A 67 -13.14 14.67 -18.04
C ILE A 67 -12.08 15.66 -18.50
N ILE A 68 -11.58 16.49 -17.59
CA ILE A 68 -10.54 17.49 -17.87
C ILE A 68 -9.15 16.86 -17.81
N PHE A 69 -8.90 15.97 -16.84
CA PHE A 69 -7.58 15.37 -16.61
C PHE A 69 -7.63 13.84 -16.74
N PRO A 70 -7.28 13.26 -17.91
CA PRO A 70 -7.42 11.82 -18.16
C PRO A 70 -6.53 10.93 -17.28
N PHE A 71 -5.47 11.51 -16.68
CA PHE A 71 -4.53 10.81 -15.78
C PHE A 71 -4.70 11.19 -14.31
N GLN A 72 -5.83 11.78 -13.92
CA GLN A 72 -6.08 12.22 -12.54
C GLN A 72 -5.96 11.08 -11.51
N SER A 73 -6.37 9.85 -11.85
CA SER A 73 -6.17 8.66 -10.98
C SER A 73 -4.69 8.36 -10.73
N VAL A 74 -3.82 8.61 -11.71
CA VAL A 74 -2.36 8.49 -11.57
C VAL A 74 -1.82 9.57 -10.63
N ILE A 75 -2.30 10.80 -10.75
CA ILE A 75 -1.90 11.91 -9.85
C ILE A 75 -2.34 11.62 -8.40
N ARG A 76 -3.57 11.15 -8.20
CA ARG A 76 -4.05 10.73 -6.87
C ARG A 76 -3.22 9.57 -6.33
N ALA A 77 -2.86 8.62 -7.18
CA ALA A 77 -1.99 7.51 -6.81
C ALA A 77 -0.59 7.95 -6.40
N ALA A 78 0.05 8.82 -7.19
CA ALA A 78 1.35 9.37 -6.86
C ALA A 78 1.33 10.07 -5.49
N ASN A 79 0.33 10.91 -5.24
CA ASN A 79 0.17 11.62 -3.97
C ASN A 79 -0.01 10.67 -2.78
N LEU A 80 -0.94 9.70 -2.86
CA LEU A 80 -1.17 8.76 -1.76
C LEU A 80 0.00 7.80 -1.53
N VAL A 81 0.66 7.35 -2.60
CA VAL A 81 1.90 6.56 -2.49
C VAL A 81 3.00 7.38 -1.83
N TYR A 82 3.24 8.61 -2.28
CA TYR A 82 4.28 9.47 -1.70
C TYR A 82 4.02 9.80 -0.23
N SER A 83 2.78 10.11 0.15
CA SER A 83 2.38 10.28 1.54
C SER A 83 2.58 9.00 2.37
N SER A 84 2.34 7.82 1.78
CA SER A 84 2.63 6.53 2.42
C SER A 84 4.13 6.33 2.65
N LEU A 85 4.98 6.75 1.69
CA LEU A 85 6.44 6.68 1.82
C LEU A 85 6.98 7.66 2.87
N ARG A 86 6.43 8.88 2.98
CA ARG A 86 6.75 9.83 4.06
C ARG A 86 6.39 9.27 5.44
N PHE A 87 5.23 8.62 5.55
CA PHE A 87 4.82 7.96 6.77
C PHE A 87 5.78 6.82 7.13
N PHE A 88 6.11 5.96 6.15
CA PHE A 88 7.09 4.88 6.30
C PHE A 88 8.48 5.39 6.71
N GLU A 89 8.96 6.47 6.11
CA GLU A 89 10.24 7.10 6.45
C GLU A 89 10.21 7.67 7.88
N SER A 90 9.11 8.31 8.27
CA SER A 90 8.91 8.82 9.63
C SER A 90 8.91 7.68 10.66
N LEU A 91 8.30 6.54 10.33
CA LEU A 91 8.33 5.33 11.16
C LEU A 91 9.76 4.77 11.26
N ARG A 92 10.48 4.60 10.14
CA ARG A 92 11.87 4.11 10.12
C ARG A 92 12.84 4.98 10.91
N LYS A 93 12.66 6.30 10.86
CA LYS A 93 13.49 7.28 11.57
C LYS A 93 13.06 7.51 13.02
N ASN A 94 12.04 6.79 13.52
CA ASN A 94 11.43 7.01 14.85
C ASN A 94 11.00 8.47 15.08
N LYS A 95 10.49 9.12 14.03
CA LYS A 95 10.00 10.51 14.03
C LYS A 95 8.48 10.61 13.96
N LEU A 96 7.78 9.47 13.95
CA LEU A 96 6.33 9.45 13.97
C LEU A 96 5.84 9.91 15.34
N ASN A 97 4.92 10.88 15.36
CA ASN A 97 4.32 11.36 16.62
C ASN A 97 3.58 10.22 17.32
N PRO A 98 3.74 10.08 18.66
CA PRO A 98 3.08 9.02 19.41
C PRO A 98 1.56 9.10 19.27
N ASP A 99 0.92 7.94 19.32
CA ASP A 99 -0.53 7.86 19.43
C ASP A 99 -0.94 8.14 20.87
N LEU A 100 -1.80 9.14 21.07
CA LEU A 100 -2.27 9.56 22.38
C LEU A 100 -3.79 9.44 22.44
N SER A 101 -4.30 8.87 23.53
CA SER A 101 -5.72 8.86 23.86
C SER A 101 -6.03 9.88 24.95
N GLY A 102 -7.07 10.68 24.73
CA GLY A 102 -7.49 11.77 25.62
C GLY A 102 -6.85 13.11 25.26
N THR A 103 -7.40 14.18 25.84
CA THR A 103 -6.87 15.54 25.75
C THR A 103 -6.23 15.95 27.07
N PRO A 104 -5.13 16.75 27.06
CA PRO A 104 -4.50 17.20 28.28
C PRO A 104 -5.49 17.90 29.21
N LYS A 105 -5.55 17.42 30.46
CA LYS A 105 -6.33 18.05 31.53
C LYS A 105 -5.40 18.61 32.60
N PRO A 106 -5.70 19.78 33.17
CA PRO A 106 -6.88 20.63 32.90
C PRO A 106 -6.84 21.32 31.52
N SER A 107 -8.01 21.69 30.99
CA SER A 107 -8.19 22.15 29.60
C SER A 107 -7.44 23.43 29.21
N PHE A 108 -6.88 24.16 30.18
CA PHE A 108 -6.02 25.31 29.92
C PHE A 108 -4.58 24.93 29.53
N VAL A 109 -4.18 23.67 29.70
CA VAL A 109 -2.89 23.17 29.23
C VAL A 109 -2.99 22.93 27.73
N SER A 110 -2.33 23.79 26.95
CA SER A 110 -2.24 23.61 25.50
C SER A 110 -1.41 22.38 25.14
N SER A 111 -1.65 21.82 23.96
CA SER A 111 -0.84 20.72 23.40
C SER A 111 0.64 21.06 23.38
N GLN A 112 1.00 22.31 23.05
CA GLN A 112 2.38 22.76 22.97
C GLN A 112 3.11 22.74 24.31
N ILE A 113 2.43 23.11 25.41
CA ILE A 113 3.01 23.07 26.76
C ILE A 113 3.20 21.62 27.20
N PHE A 114 2.20 20.79 26.94
CA PHE A 114 2.26 19.35 27.18
C PHE A 114 3.43 18.70 26.44
N ASP A 115 3.57 18.97 25.13
CA ASP A 115 4.64 18.39 24.30
C ASP A 115 6.03 18.82 24.80
N ARG A 116 6.22 20.10 25.15
CA ARG A 116 7.48 20.58 25.72
C ARG A 116 7.82 19.89 27.04
N PHE A 117 6.84 19.72 27.91
CA PHE A 117 7.04 19.02 29.18
C PHE A 117 7.45 17.56 28.95
N ILE A 118 6.72 16.83 28.10
CA ILE A 118 7.00 15.42 27.80
C ILE A 118 8.38 15.24 27.15
N ASN A 119 8.75 16.13 26.21
CA ASN A 119 10.02 16.03 25.48
C ASN A 119 11.27 16.27 26.34
N VAL A 120 11.13 16.88 27.51
CA VAL A 120 12.25 17.10 28.46
C VAL A 120 12.41 15.93 29.43
N LEU A 121 11.41 15.05 29.56
CA LEU A 121 11.47 13.93 30.48
C LEU A 121 12.52 12.88 30.01
N PRO A 122 13.22 12.22 30.96
CA PRO A 122 13.99 11.02 30.67
C PRO A 122 13.13 9.94 30.02
N SER A 123 13.70 9.11 29.13
CA SER A 123 12.98 8.14 28.28
C SER A 123 12.08 7.13 29.00
N PHE A 124 12.27 6.89 30.29
CA PHE A 124 11.46 5.95 31.10
C PHE A 124 10.28 6.61 31.83
N LEU A 125 10.15 7.94 31.78
CA LEU A 125 9.07 8.70 32.41
C LEU A 125 7.96 9.26 31.49
N PRO A 126 8.03 9.27 30.13
CA PRO A 126 7.01 9.94 29.32
C PRO A 126 5.60 9.39 29.57
N THR A 127 5.46 8.07 29.73
CA THR A 127 4.17 7.44 30.02
C THR A 127 3.59 7.92 31.35
N ARG A 128 4.39 7.91 32.42
CA ARG A 128 3.96 8.40 33.75
C ARG A 128 3.65 9.89 33.71
N GLY A 129 4.45 10.68 33.00
CA GLY A 129 4.23 12.11 32.79
C GLY A 129 2.91 12.39 32.08
N ALA A 130 2.61 11.66 31.00
CA ALA A 130 1.36 11.79 30.26
C ALA A 130 0.13 11.48 31.13
N HIS A 131 0.22 10.45 31.98
CA HIS A 131 -0.88 10.09 32.89
C HIS A 131 -1.24 11.20 33.88
N LEU A 132 -0.30 12.05 34.30
CA LEU A 132 -0.59 13.21 35.16
C LEU A 132 -1.60 14.17 34.51
N PHE A 133 -1.57 14.26 33.18
CA PHE A 133 -2.48 15.09 32.38
C PHE A 133 -3.71 14.31 31.88
N ARG A 134 -3.93 13.08 32.37
CA ARG A 134 -4.98 12.15 31.88
C ARG A 134 -4.88 11.86 30.37
N VAL A 135 -3.65 11.85 29.86
CA VAL A 135 -3.32 11.45 28.49
C VAL A 135 -2.69 10.06 28.54
N PHE A 136 -3.12 9.17 27.65
CA PHE A 136 -2.73 7.76 27.64
C PHE A 136 -2.01 7.45 26.32
N PRO A 137 -0.67 7.31 26.32
CA PRO A 137 0.05 6.84 25.15
C PRO A 137 -0.41 5.42 24.77
N LEU A 138 -0.60 5.21 23.47
CA LEU A 138 -1.03 3.94 22.91
C LEU A 138 0.17 3.15 22.36
N ASP A 139 0.02 1.82 22.31
CA ASP A 139 1.04 0.96 21.73
C ASP A 139 1.11 1.13 20.20
N ILE A 140 2.34 1.28 19.69
CA ILE A 140 2.64 1.41 18.27
C ILE A 140 3.53 0.28 17.76
N SER A 141 3.76 -0.78 18.55
CA SER A 141 4.64 -1.91 18.20
C SER A 141 4.25 -2.59 16.88
N SER A 142 2.95 -2.61 16.56
CA SER A 142 2.40 -3.20 15.34
C SER A 142 2.68 -2.42 14.06
N TYR A 143 3.08 -1.15 14.13
CA TYR A 143 3.26 -0.28 12.97
C TYR A 143 4.35 -0.80 12.03
N HIS A 144 5.36 -1.49 12.55
CA HIS A 144 6.42 -2.09 11.75
C HIS A 144 5.90 -3.16 10.78
N HIS A 145 4.71 -3.74 11.02
CA HIS A 145 4.08 -4.69 10.13
C HIS A 145 3.26 -4.03 9.00
N LEU A 146 3.08 -2.70 9.00
CA LEU A 146 2.42 -2.01 7.89
C LEU A 146 3.20 -2.22 6.60
N PHE A 147 4.49 -1.87 6.61
CA PHE A 147 5.32 -1.87 5.41
C PHE A 147 6.23 -3.09 5.35
N GLN A 148 6.66 -3.44 4.13
CA GLN A 148 7.68 -4.47 3.88
C GLN A 148 7.33 -5.85 4.49
N THR A 149 6.06 -6.08 4.80
CA THR A 149 5.59 -7.26 5.51
C THR A 149 4.54 -7.98 4.68
N SER A 150 4.60 -9.31 4.67
CA SER A 150 3.64 -10.18 3.99
C SER A 150 3.35 -11.42 4.84
N ARG A 151 2.11 -11.90 4.78
CA ARG A 151 1.68 -13.19 5.31
C ARG A 151 1.89 -14.25 4.23
N VAL A 152 3.05 -14.90 4.27
CA VAL A 152 3.45 -15.93 3.30
C VAL A 152 2.79 -17.26 3.69
N PRO A 153 2.05 -17.91 2.78
CA PRO A 153 1.42 -19.20 3.07
C PRO A 153 2.48 -20.27 3.29
N ASP A 154 2.26 -21.10 4.30
CA ASP A 154 3.08 -22.27 4.61
C ASP A 154 2.17 -23.39 5.13
N PHE A 155 2.69 -24.61 5.18
CA PHE A 155 1.91 -25.74 5.70
C PHE A 155 1.69 -25.60 7.20
N GLU A 156 0.48 -25.98 7.67
CA GLU A 156 0.02 -25.91 9.07
C GLU A 156 -0.10 -24.49 9.66
N MET A 157 0.85 -23.60 9.38
CA MET A 157 0.89 -22.24 9.91
C MET A 157 1.63 -21.30 8.96
N ASP A 158 0.96 -20.25 8.51
CA ASP A 158 1.57 -19.20 7.68
C ASP A 158 2.69 -18.47 8.43
N ARG A 159 3.59 -17.83 7.66
CA ARG A 159 4.66 -17.01 8.21
C ARG A 159 4.43 -15.53 7.94
N LEU A 160 4.48 -14.73 8.98
CA LEU A 160 4.58 -13.29 8.84
C LEU A 160 6.04 -12.92 8.58
N THR A 161 6.35 -12.46 7.36
CA THR A 161 7.71 -12.18 6.91
C THR A 161 7.87 -10.68 6.70
N SER A 162 8.83 -10.06 7.39
CA SER A 162 9.19 -8.65 7.22
C SER A 162 10.60 -8.54 6.62
N LEU A 163 10.74 -7.91 5.45
CA LEU A 163 11.99 -7.79 4.69
C LEU A 163 12.41 -6.32 4.59
N THR A 164 13.22 -5.86 5.54
CA THR A 164 13.46 -4.43 5.82
C THR A 164 14.33 -3.69 4.80
N ASP A 165 15.04 -4.41 3.94
CA ASP A 165 16.04 -3.83 3.03
C ASP A 165 15.46 -3.40 1.68
N SER A 166 14.15 -3.56 1.51
CA SER A 166 13.45 -3.33 0.26
C SER A 166 13.26 -1.86 -0.04
N ARG A 167 13.46 -1.47 -1.30
CA ARG A 167 13.35 -0.07 -1.77
C ARG A 167 12.26 0.16 -2.81
N HIS A 168 11.61 -0.92 -3.25
CA HIS A 168 10.61 -0.89 -4.30
C HIS A 168 9.19 -0.97 -3.75
N ILE A 169 8.25 -0.50 -4.57
CA ILE A 169 6.84 -0.86 -4.45
C ILE A 169 6.48 -1.82 -5.58
N VAL A 170 5.37 -2.52 -5.43
CA VAL A 170 4.73 -3.25 -6.53
C VAL A 170 3.45 -2.52 -6.93
N VAL A 171 3.23 -2.42 -8.24
CA VAL A 171 2.02 -1.86 -8.83
C VAL A 171 1.30 -2.96 -9.58
N VAL A 172 0.02 -3.16 -9.27
CA VAL A 172 -0.87 -4.05 -9.99
C VAL A 172 -1.74 -3.20 -10.91
N ASN A 173 -1.62 -3.40 -12.22
CA ASN A 173 -2.50 -2.77 -13.22
C ASN A 173 -3.06 -3.89 -14.09
N GLN A 174 -4.39 -4.00 -14.17
CA GLN A 174 -5.06 -4.99 -15.03
C GLN A 174 -4.58 -6.44 -14.79
N ALA A 175 -4.38 -6.81 -13.52
CA ALA A 175 -3.86 -8.12 -13.06
C ALA A 175 -2.40 -8.44 -13.41
N ASP A 176 -1.69 -7.50 -14.03
CA ASP A 176 -0.24 -7.57 -14.21
C ASP A 176 0.50 -6.88 -13.07
N PHE A 177 1.67 -7.42 -12.72
CA PHE A 177 2.51 -6.96 -11.63
C PHE A 177 3.75 -6.27 -12.19
N TYR A 178 3.96 -5.04 -11.72
CA TYR A 178 5.09 -4.19 -12.05
C TYR A 178 5.81 -3.80 -10.76
N PHE A 179 7.10 -3.50 -10.83
CA PHE A 179 7.83 -2.94 -9.68
C PHE A 179 8.80 -1.87 -10.16
N PHE A 180 9.07 -0.92 -9.27
CA PHE A 180 10.15 0.04 -9.44
C PHE A 180 10.62 0.51 -8.07
N ASP A 181 11.89 0.90 -7.99
CA ASP A 181 12.48 1.47 -6.78
C ASP A 181 11.89 2.86 -6.51
N VAL A 182 11.45 3.08 -5.27
CA VAL A 182 10.98 4.37 -4.76
C VAL A 182 12.00 5.03 -3.83
N PHE A 183 13.06 4.31 -3.49
CA PHE A 183 14.25 4.83 -2.83
C PHE A 183 15.51 4.54 -3.66
N ASP A 184 16.39 5.53 -3.78
CA ASP A 184 17.69 5.39 -4.42
C ASP A 184 18.69 4.56 -3.56
N HIS A 185 19.93 4.43 -4.02
CA HIS A 185 20.99 3.72 -3.28
C HIS A 185 21.48 4.45 -2.04
N GLN A 186 21.17 5.73 -1.92
CA GLN A 186 21.51 6.60 -0.80
C GLN A 186 20.37 6.65 0.24
N GLY A 187 19.21 6.04 -0.05
CA GLY A 187 18.04 6.01 0.81
C GLY A 187 17.15 7.25 0.68
N ASN A 188 17.32 8.07 -0.37
CA ASN A 188 16.42 9.18 -0.67
C ASN A 188 15.25 8.70 -1.51
N MET A 189 14.07 9.30 -1.31
CA MET A 189 12.91 9.04 -2.15
C MET A 189 13.13 9.56 -3.57
N ILE A 190 12.60 8.86 -4.57
CA ILE A 190 12.56 9.34 -5.95
C ILE A 190 11.77 10.65 -6.07
N SER A 191 12.02 11.39 -7.15
CA SER A 191 11.30 12.65 -7.42
C SER A 191 9.84 12.40 -7.76
N CYS A 192 9.03 13.45 -7.64
CA CYS A 192 7.62 13.40 -8.00
C CYS A 192 7.41 13.04 -9.47
N GLU A 193 8.18 13.67 -10.35
CA GLU A 193 8.12 13.52 -11.80
C GLU A 193 8.42 12.07 -12.16
N GLN A 194 9.44 11.46 -11.54
CA GLN A 194 9.78 10.06 -11.77
C GLN A 194 8.69 9.11 -11.28
N LEU A 195 8.10 9.37 -10.11
CA LEU A 195 6.99 8.58 -9.58
C LEU A 195 5.77 8.64 -10.51
N VAL A 196 5.36 9.84 -10.91
CA VAL A 196 4.22 10.06 -11.81
C VAL A 196 4.49 9.40 -13.17
N ALA A 197 5.67 9.60 -13.76
CA ALA A 197 6.04 9.01 -15.04
C ALA A 197 6.03 7.47 -15.00
N ASN A 198 6.53 6.85 -13.92
CA ASN A 198 6.49 5.40 -13.76
C ASN A 198 5.05 4.89 -13.68
N LEU A 199 4.19 5.56 -12.91
CA LEU A 199 2.79 5.16 -12.75
C LEU A 199 1.98 5.38 -14.03
N GLU A 200 2.19 6.50 -14.73
CA GLU A 200 1.59 6.79 -16.02
C GLU A 200 2.01 5.77 -17.07
N PHE A 201 3.31 5.47 -17.15
CA PHE A 201 3.83 4.45 -18.06
C PHE A 201 3.14 3.10 -17.82
N ILE A 202 3.08 2.64 -16.56
CA ILE A 202 2.40 1.39 -16.20
C ILE A 202 0.91 1.43 -16.56
N ARG A 203 0.26 2.58 -16.36
CA ARG A 203 -1.16 2.78 -16.67
C ARG A 203 -1.46 2.68 -18.16
N LEU A 204 -0.53 3.15 -19.00
CA LEU A 204 -0.62 3.18 -20.46
C LEU A 204 -0.23 1.87 -21.14
N LEU A 205 0.39 0.93 -20.42
CA LEU A 205 0.72 -0.37 -20.99
C LEU A 205 -0.55 -1.12 -21.45
N PRO A 206 -0.48 -1.81 -22.60
CA PRO A 206 -1.63 -2.54 -23.13
C PRO A 206 -2.02 -3.67 -22.19
N ARG A 207 -3.32 -3.97 -22.15
CA ARG A 207 -3.87 -5.13 -21.42
C ARG A 207 -3.16 -6.41 -21.87
N SER A 208 -2.72 -7.22 -20.92
CA SER A 208 -2.30 -8.59 -21.21
C SER A 208 -3.44 -9.38 -21.87
N PRO A 209 -3.12 -10.37 -22.72
CA PRO A 209 -4.12 -11.27 -23.29
C PRO A 209 -4.99 -11.93 -22.21
N ILE A 210 -6.28 -12.08 -22.48
CA ILE A 210 -7.28 -12.63 -21.54
C ILE A 210 -6.91 -14.05 -21.07
N ASP A 211 -6.18 -14.80 -21.89
CA ASP A 211 -5.79 -16.20 -21.61
C ASP A 211 -4.63 -16.33 -20.61
N LYS A 212 -4.07 -15.22 -20.11
CA LYS A 212 -2.97 -15.26 -19.15
C LYS A 212 -3.49 -15.68 -17.76
N PRO A 213 -2.89 -16.70 -17.12
CA PRO A 213 -3.28 -17.08 -15.76
C PRO A 213 -2.98 -15.94 -14.78
N ASN A 214 -4.01 -15.54 -14.02
CA ASN A 214 -3.90 -14.46 -13.03
C ASN A 214 -3.20 -14.94 -11.76
N LEU A 215 -1.94 -14.51 -11.57
CA LEU A 215 -1.12 -14.90 -10.43
C LEU A 215 -1.76 -14.54 -9.07
N GLY A 216 -2.52 -13.44 -9.02
CA GLY A 216 -3.22 -13.00 -7.81
C GLY A 216 -4.20 -14.03 -7.23
N LEU A 217 -4.77 -14.90 -8.07
CA LEU A 217 -5.70 -15.96 -7.65
C LEU A 217 -5.08 -16.95 -6.66
N ILE A 218 -3.75 -17.10 -6.65
CA ILE A 218 -3.07 -17.95 -5.66
C ILE A 218 -3.36 -17.46 -4.24
N THR A 219 -3.44 -16.15 -4.04
CA THR A 219 -3.71 -15.56 -2.72
C THR A 219 -5.17 -15.72 -2.28
N THR A 220 -6.06 -16.18 -3.17
CA THR A 220 -7.49 -16.42 -2.89
C THR A 220 -7.79 -17.88 -2.55
N MET A 221 -6.80 -18.76 -2.64
CA MET A 221 -6.95 -20.18 -2.34
C MET A 221 -6.96 -20.45 -0.83
N ASN A 222 -7.35 -21.67 -0.46
CA ASN A 222 -7.01 -22.22 0.86
C ASN A 222 -5.50 -22.09 1.10
N ARG A 223 -5.08 -21.85 2.35
CA ARG A 223 -3.68 -21.52 2.65
C ARG A 223 -2.71 -22.65 2.30
N ASP A 224 -3.12 -23.91 2.44
CA ASP A 224 -2.28 -25.05 2.05
C ASP A 224 -2.18 -25.20 0.52
N ASP A 225 -3.24 -24.85 -0.22
CA ASP A 225 -3.22 -24.79 -1.68
C ASP A 225 -2.34 -23.65 -2.19
N ALA A 226 -2.42 -22.48 -1.55
CA ALA A 226 -1.55 -21.35 -1.83
C ALA A 226 -0.08 -21.71 -1.57
N ALA A 227 0.22 -22.40 -0.45
CA ALA A 227 1.55 -22.90 -0.14
C ALA A 227 2.03 -23.90 -1.21
N ARG A 228 1.19 -24.87 -1.61
CA ARG A 228 1.48 -25.80 -2.71
C ARG A 228 1.78 -25.08 -4.03
N ALA A 229 0.96 -24.10 -4.40
CA ALA A 229 1.13 -23.33 -5.62
C ALA A 229 2.47 -22.55 -5.62
N ARG A 230 2.78 -21.85 -4.52
CA ARG A 230 4.07 -21.13 -4.37
C ARG A 230 5.27 -22.07 -4.40
N ASN A 231 5.18 -23.23 -3.76
CA ASN A 231 6.24 -24.23 -3.78
C ASN A 231 6.44 -24.83 -5.18
N ARG A 232 5.37 -25.09 -5.94
CA ARG A 232 5.46 -25.53 -7.34
C ARG A 232 6.13 -24.48 -8.23
N MET A 233 5.77 -23.21 -8.08
CA MET A 233 6.42 -22.12 -8.82
C MET A 233 7.93 -22.05 -8.56
N ARG A 234 8.35 -22.20 -7.30
CA ARG A 234 9.78 -22.29 -6.95
C ARG A 234 10.44 -23.54 -7.51
N HIS A 235 9.75 -24.67 -7.48
CA HIS A 235 10.28 -25.93 -8.02
C HIS A 235 10.53 -25.87 -9.54
N PHE A 236 9.72 -25.12 -10.30
CA PHE A 236 9.97 -24.88 -11.72
C PHE A 236 11.28 -24.13 -12.00
N ASP A 237 11.81 -23.36 -11.04
CA ASP A 237 13.11 -22.71 -11.16
C ASP A 237 14.31 -23.67 -10.96
N GLY A 238 14.05 -24.92 -10.58
CA GLY A 238 15.08 -25.93 -10.30
C GLY A 238 15.90 -25.62 -9.04
N TYR A 239 17.21 -25.87 -9.11
CA TYR A 239 18.15 -25.64 -8.00
C TYR A 239 18.74 -24.22 -7.96
N THR A 240 18.31 -23.35 -8.86
CA THR A 240 18.76 -21.95 -8.96
C THR A 240 17.69 -21.00 -8.43
N GLU A 241 18.09 -19.83 -7.91
CA GLU A 241 17.14 -18.73 -7.65
C GLU A 241 16.64 -18.16 -9.01
N GLY A 242 15.70 -18.87 -9.64
CA GLY A 242 15.14 -18.51 -10.93
C GLY A 242 14.11 -17.38 -10.85
N LEU A 243 13.44 -17.16 -11.98
CA LEU A 243 12.55 -16.02 -12.18
C LEU A 243 11.37 -16.01 -11.20
N ASN A 244 10.73 -17.16 -10.94
CA ASN A 244 9.55 -17.22 -10.09
C ASN A 244 9.89 -16.92 -8.62
N THR A 245 10.99 -17.49 -8.14
CA THR A 245 11.50 -17.31 -6.78
C THR A 245 11.87 -15.84 -6.55
N ARG A 246 12.54 -15.21 -7.52
CA ARG A 246 12.85 -13.79 -7.47
C ARG A 246 11.59 -12.91 -7.46
N ASN A 247 10.62 -13.20 -8.32
CA ASN A 247 9.39 -12.42 -8.42
C ASN A 247 8.51 -12.56 -7.16
N LEU A 248 8.40 -13.76 -6.60
CA LEU A 248 7.73 -13.96 -5.31
C LEU A 248 8.42 -13.19 -4.18
N LYS A 249 9.76 -13.17 -4.16
CA LYS A 249 10.53 -12.37 -3.21
C LYS A 249 10.26 -10.88 -3.40
N LEU A 250 10.18 -10.39 -4.63
CA LEU A 250 9.83 -8.98 -4.92
C LEU A 250 8.43 -8.63 -4.39
N LEU A 251 7.43 -9.51 -4.57
CA LEU A 251 6.07 -9.32 -4.03
C LEU A 251 6.06 -9.30 -2.49
N ASP A 252 6.74 -10.26 -1.87
CA ASP A 252 6.77 -10.36 -0.40
C ASP A 252 7.49 -9.15 0.22
N SER A 253 8.57 -8.71 -0.41
CA SER A 253 9.47 -7.69 0.13
C SER A 253 9.05 -6.24 -0.15
N ALA A 254 8.17 -6.01 -1.14
CA ALA A 254 7.70 -4.69 -1.52
C ALA A 254 7.30 -3.81 -0.32
N ILE A 255 7.61 -2.51 -0.34
CA ILE A 255 7.25 -1.61 0.75
C ILE A 255 5.72 -1.56 0.93
N LEU A 256 5.01 -1.41 -0.18
CA LEU A 256 3.56 -1.50 -0.29
C LEU A 256 3.18 -2.05 -1.68
N ILE A 257 1.93 -2.45 -1.82
CA ILE A 257 1.34 -2.78 -3.13
C ILE A 257 0.30 -1.70 -3.46
N LEU A 258 0.47 -1.05 -4.62
CA LEU A 258 -0.54 -0.20 -5.23
C LEU A 258 -1.34 -1.03 -6.24
N VAL A 259 -2.65 -0.88 -6.25
CA VAL A 259 -3.53 -1.53 -7.22
C VAL A 259 -4.33 -0.46 -7.93
N MET A 260 -4.14 -0.36 -9.25
CA MET A 260 -4.92 0.50 -10.13
C MET A 260 -5.98 -0.35 -10.82
N TRP A 261 -7.26 -0.02 -10.63
CA TRP A 261 -8.35 -0.76 -11.25
C TRP A 261 -9.26 0.13 -12.10
N ASP A 262 -9.86 -0.49 -13.11
CA ASP A 262 -10.61 0.22 -14.16
C ASP A 262 -12.10 0.41 -13.84
N GLU A 263 -12.68 -0.34 -12.90
CA GLU A 263 -14.12 -0.28 -12.65
C GLU A 263 -14.47 0.85 -11.66
N PRO A 264 -15.00 1.99 -12.11
CA PRO A 264 -15.61 2.96 -11.22
C PRO A 264 -16.94 2.40 -10.71
N SER A 265 -17.34 2.82 -9.53
CA SER A 265 -18.73 2.64 -9.10
C SER A 265 -19.16 3.85 -8.31
N ASP A 266 -20.31 4.43 -8.65
CA ASP A 266 -20.92 5.49 -7.85
C ASP A 266 -21.73 4.92 -6.66
N ASN A 267 -21.85 3.60 -6.58
CA ASN A 267 -22.50 2.90 -5.48
C ASN A 267 -21.48 2.53 -4.40
N SER A 268 -21.63 3.10 -3.21
CA SER A 268 -20.75 2.85 -2.06
C SER A 268 -20.66 1.36 -1.68
N ALA A 269 -21.74 0.59 -1.80
CA ALA A 269 -21.72 -0.85 -1.51
C ALA A 269 -20.85 -1.62 -2.51
N LEU A 270 -20.90 -1.24 -3.80
CA LEU A 270 -20.05 -1.84 -4.83
C LEU A 270 -18.59 -1.40 -4.67
N GLN A 271 -18.34 -0.14 -4.28
CA GLN A 271 -16.99 0.32 -3.93
C GLN A 271 -16.39 -0.49 -2.78
N ILE A 272 -17.15 -0.69 -1.69
CA ILE A 272 -16.72 -1.51 -0.55
C ILE A 272 -16.47 -2.95 -0.98
N SER A 273 -17.39 -3.54 -1.75
CA SER A 273 -17.24 -4.91 -2.26
C SER A 273 -15.98 -5.06 -3.12
N SER A 274 -15.73 -4.11 -4.04
CA SER A 274 -14.54 -4.11 -4.89
C SER A 274 -13.24 -3.90 -4.10
N ALA A 275 -13.30 -3.08 -3.06
CA ALA A 275 -12.17 -2.85 -2.15
C ALA A 275 -11.88 -4.05 -1.26
N LEU A 276 -12.90 -4.82 -0.88
CA LEU A 276 -12.77 -5.98 -0.01
C LEU A 276 -12.25 -7.20 -0.76
N THR A 277 -12.90 -7.52 -1.89
CA THR A 277 -12.64 -8.76 -2.65
C THR A 277 -12.20 -8.45 -4.07
N GLY A 278 -12.89 -7.54 -4.77
CA GLY A 278 -12.61 -7.20 -6.16
C GLY A 278 -12.46 -8.42 -7.09
N PRO A 279 -11.92 -8.24 -8.30
CA PRO A 279 -11.46 -9.37 -9.10
C PRO A 279 -10.20 -9.94 -8.43
N GLY A 280 -10.32 -11.12 -7.82
CA GLY A 280 -9.24 -11.70 -7.01
C GLY A 280 -7.90 -11.87 -7.72
N GLY A 281 -7.91 -12.00 -9.06
CA GLY A 281 -6.69 -12.07 -9.87
C GLY A 281 -5.89 -10.77 -9.95
N SER A 282 -6.53 -9.64 -9.66
CA SER A 282 -5.95 -8.29 -9.73
C SER A 282 -5.49 -7.76 -8.38
N ARG A 283 -5.18 -8.66 -7.44
CA ARG A 283 -4.80 -8.36 -6.06
C ARG A 283 -3.70 -9.31 -5.59
N TRP A 284 -3.05 -8.93 -4.50
CA TRP A 284 -2.11 -9.79 -3.77
C TRP A 284 -2.45 -9.78 -2.29
N PHE A 285 -3.40 -10.61 -1.89
CA PHE A 285 -3.97 -10.57 -0.54
C PHE A 285 -3.03 -11.05 0.56
N ASP A 286 -1.92 -11.70 0.20
CA ASP A 286 -0.85 -12.06 1.15
C ASP A 286 -0.14 -10.82 1.70
N LYS A 287 -0.23 -9.65 1.05
CA LYS A 287 0.35 -8.40 1.57
C LYS A 287 -0.45 -7.90 2.77
N THR A 288 0.23 -7.40 3.80
CA THR A 288 -0.44 -6.87 5.00
C THR A 288 -1.45 -5.78 4.67
N PHE A 289 -1.13 -4.92 3.70
CA PHE A 289 -2.10 -4.06 3.04
C PHE A 289 -1.80 -3.82 1.56
N SER A 290 -2.84 -3.48 0.80
CA SER A 290 -2.74 -2.90 -0.55
C SER A 290 -3.48 -1.57 -0.60
N LEU A 291 -2.85 -0.55 -1.20
CA LEU A 291 -3.49 0.71 -1.54
C LEU A 291 -4.20 0.54 -2.89
N LEU A 292 -5.50 0.79 -2.93
CA LEU A 292 -6.36 0.59 -4.08
C LEU A 292 -6.80 1.96 -4.61
N ILE A 293 -6.73 2.16 -5.92
CA ILE A 293 -7.17 3.40 -6.57
C ILE A 293 -7.92 3.05 -7.85
N ASN A 294 -9.15 3.56 -7.97
CA ASN A 294 -9.96 3.38 -9.16
C ASN A 294 -9.71 4.48 -10.19
N GLN A 295 -10.26 4.34 -11.39
CA GLN A 295 -10.13 5.35 -12.44
C GLN A 295 -10.70 6.73 -12.07
N ASN A 296 -11.66 6.80 -11.13
CA ASN A 296 -12.27 8.04 -10.65
C ASN A 296 -11.41 8.72 -9.55
N GLY A 297 -10.33 8.09 -9.10
CA GLY A 297 -9.52 8.56 -7.98
C GLY A 297 -10.08 8.21 -6.60
N ASP A 298 -11.14 7.40 -6.51
CA ASP A 298 -11.56 6.81 -5.23
C ASP A 298 -10.48 5.85 -4.75
N ALA A 299 -10.13 5.96 -3.47
CA ALA A 299 -9.07 5.19 -2.88
C ALA A 299 -9.55 4.36 -1.68
N ALA A 300 -8.90 3.23 -1.45
CA ALA A 300 -9.16 2.39 -0.30
C ALA A 300 -7.89 1.63 0.13
N LEU A 301 -7.87 1.14 1.36
CA LEU A 301 -6.90 0.16 1.83
C LEU A 301 -7.58 -1.20 1.95
N ASN A 302 -7.04 -2.22 1.29
CA ASN A 302 -7.37 -3.62 1.58
C ASN A 302 -6.34 -4.15 2.57
N VAL A 303 -6.77 -4.66 3.72
CA VAL A 303 -5.89 -5.00 4.84
C VAL A 303 -6.19 -6.41 5.33
N VAL A 304 -5.15 -7.18 5.64
CA VAL A 304 -5.30 -8.45 6.34
C VAL A 304 -5.62 -8.18 7.82
N ASP A 305 -6.87 -8.43 8.22
CA ASP A 305 -7.31 -8.13 9.58
C ASP A 305 -6.60 -8.98 10.64
N GLY A 306 -6.46 -8.43 11.84
CA GLY A 306 -5.87 -9.11 13.00
C GLY A 306 -4.34 -9.11 13.08
N ILE A 307 -3.60 -8.79 12.01
CA ILE A 307 -2.14 -8.59 12.09
C ILE A 307 -1.83 -7.21 12.68
N ILE A 308 -2.52 -6.21 12.17
CA ILE A 308 -2.35 -4.80 12.51
C ILE A 308 -3.69 -4.34 13.12
N PRO A 309 -3.70 -3.74 14.31
CA PRO A 309 -4.91 -3.20 14.92
C PRO A 309 -5.57 -2.17 14.00
N SER A 310 -6.90 -2.18 13.93
CA SER A 310 -7.67 -1.24 13.11
C SER A 310 -7.38 0.23 13.44
N SER A 311 -7.04 0.55 14.69
CA SER A 311 -6.63 1.89 15.11
C SER A 311 -5.37 2.37 14.38
N ALA A 312 -4.38 1.50 14.22
CA ALA A 312 -3.14 1.81 13.50
C ALA A 312 -3.40 2.00 12.00
N ILE A 313 -4.27 1.17 11.41
CA ILE A 313 -4.71 1.34 10.02
C ILE A 313 -5.45 2.66 9.81
N LEU A 314 -6.36 3.02 10.72
CA LEU A 314 -7.08 4.29 10.66
C LEU A 314 -6.15 5.49 10.84
N ARG A 315 -5.19 5.41 11.76
CA ARG A 315 -4.14 6.44 11.92
C ARG A 315 -3.33 6.58 10.63
N PHE A 316 -2.92 5.48 10.01
CA PHE A 316 -2.20 5.48 8.75
C PHE A 316 -3.04 6.10 7.62
N ALA A 317 -4.27 5.63 7.40
CA ALA A 317 -5.19 6.13 6.38
C ALA A 317 -5.44 7.65 6.52
N ASN A 318 -5.72 8.12 7.74
CA ASN A 318 -5.91 9.54 8.02
C ASN A 318 -4.63 10.34 7.78
N SER A 319 -3.46 9.80 8.13
CA SER A 319 -2.18 10.50 7.94
C SER A 319 -1.85 10.68 6.46
N ILE A 320 -2.03 9.63 5.64
CA ILE A 320 -1.73 9.72 4.20
C ILE A 320 -2.73 10.59 3.45
N TYR A 321 -4.01 10.56 3.85
CA TYR A 321 -5.04 11.45 3.30
C TYR A 321 -4.71 12.90 3.62
N ASN A 322 -4.52 13.24 4.90
CA ASN A 322 -4.23 14.62 5.31
C ASN A 322 -2.91 15.13 4.69
N ASP A 323 -1.87 14.29 4.60
CA ASP A 323 -0.62 14.71 3.95
C ASP A 323 -0.80 14.97 2.45
N ALA A 324 -1.58 14.13 1.76
CA ALA A 324 -1.91 14.33 0.35
C ALA A 324 -2.77 15.57 0.10
N GLU A 325 -3.65 15.95 1.05
CA GLU A 325 -4.48 17.17 0.97
C GLU A 325 -3.69 18.45 1.31
N ILE A 326 -2.80 18.40 2.30
CA ILE A 326 -2.08 19.60 2.78
C ILE A 326 -0.82 19.86 1.96
N ARG A 327 -0.13 18.80 1.54
CA ARG A 327 1.17 18.85 0.86
C ARG A 327 1.23 17.88 -0.32
N PRO A 328 0.35 18.03 -1.32
CA PRO A 328 0.41 17.23 -2.54
C PRO A 328 1.78 17.39 -3.18
N ILE A 329 2.37 16.28 -3.61
CA ILE A 329 3.66 16.28 -4.29
C ILE A 329 3.46 16.46 -5.80
N ALA A 330 2.39 15.87 -6.35
CA ALA A 330 2.05 15.90 -7.76
C ALA A 330 0.84 16.80 -7.96
N ASP A 331 1.02 17.81 -8.79
CA ASP A 331 -0.03 18.70 -9.24
C ASP A 331 -0.65 18.18 -10.56
N PRO A 332 -1.96 18.38 -10.85
CA PRO A 332 -2.61 17.88 -12.05
C PRO A 332 -1.95 18.36 -13.35
N TRP A 333 -1.31 19.53 -13.32
CA TRP A 333 -0.66 20.15 -14.47
C TRP A 333 0.74 19.57 -14.74
N ILE A 334 1.28 18.69 -13.88
CA ILE A 334 2.64 18.11 -14.04
C ILE A 334 2.80 17.36 -15.37
N LEU A 335 1.74 16.67 -15.82
CA LEU A 335 1.68 15.92 -17.07
C LEU A 335 1.35 16.79 -18.29
N GLU A 336 0.95 18.05 -18.09
CA GLU A 336 0.72 19.01 -19.18
C GLU A 336 1.96 19.84 -19.54
N SER A 337 3.02 19.74 -18.74
CA SER A 337 4.28 20.45 -18.97
C SER A 337 4.98 20.10 -20.30
N PRO A 338 4.97 18.85 -20.84
CA PRO A 338 5.49 18.58 -22.16
C PRO A 338 4.47 18.95 -23.23
N GLN A 339 4.55 20.17 -23.75
CA GLN A 339 3.75 20.57 -24.91
C GLN A 339 4.38 20.03 -26.20
N ARG A 340 3.64 19.17 -26.91
CA ARG A 340 3.98 18.87 -28.30
C ARG A 340 3.94 20.19 -29.08
N LEU A 341 5.04 20.55 -29.74
CA LEU A 341 5.02 21.60 -30.76
C LEU A 341 4.13 21.11 -31.91
N VAL A 342 2.88 21.56 -31.92
CA VAL A 342 1.94 21.26 -33.00
C VAL A 342 2.20 22.25 -34.13
N PHE A 343 3.04 21.84 -35.08
CA PHE A 343 3.08 22.48 -36.38
C PHE A 343 1.92 21.92 -37.21
N PHE A 344 1.02 22.79 -37.65
CA PHE A 344 -0.17 22.51 -38.48
C PHE A 344 -1.27 21.70 -37.77
N LYS A 345 -2.45 22.31 -37.61
CA LYS A 345 -3.60 21.73 -36.87
C LYS A 345 -4.23 20.53 -37.60
N LYS A 346 -4.08 20.48 -38.93
CA LYS A 346 -4.39 19.36 -39.82
C LYS A 346 -3.31 19.28 -40.89
N MET A 347 -2.94 18.07 -41.30
CA MET A 347 -2.00 17.84 -42.43
C MET A 347 -2.49 18.48 -43.74
N ILE A 348 -3.80 18.76 -43.85
CA ILE A 348 -4.47 19.37 -44.99
C ILE A 348 -4.29 20.91 -45.03
N GLU A 349 -3.78 21.53 -43.97
CA GLU A 349 -3.56 22.98 -43.87
C GLU A 349 -2.11 23.41 -44.15
N LEU A 350 -1.22 22.50 -44.57
CA LEU A 350 0.07 22.94 -45.08
C LEU A 350 -0.15 23.72 -46.38
N PRO A 351 0.33 24.97 -46.48
CA PRO A 351 0.48 25.63 -47.78
C PRO A 351 1.30 24.71 -48.69
N SER A 352 0.87 24.52 -49.93
CA SER A 352 1.52 23.64 -50.91
C SER A 352 3.02 23.92 -51.04
N GLU A 353 3.44 25.17 -50.90
CA GLU A 353 4.84 25.61 -50.89
C GLU A 353 5.65 25.01 -49.71
N LEU A 354 5.09 24.96 -48.51
CA LEU A 354 5.75 24.40 -47.33
C LEU A 354 5.83 22.87 -47.40
N PHE A 355 4.80 22.23 -47.96
CA PHE A 355 4.81 20.78 -48.18
C PHE A 355 5.89 20.40 -49.20
N GLU A 356 5.98 21.14 -50.31
CA GLU A 356 7.02 20.91 -51.31
C GLU A 356 8.42 21.14 -50.74
N ILE A 357 8.68 22.23 -50.01
CA ILE A 357 10.01 22.48 -49.41
C ILE A 357 10.41 21.35 -48.46
N ILE A 358 9.51 20.95 -47.56
CA ILE A 358 9.80 19.86 -46.60
C ILE A 358 10.04 18.54 -47.35
N TYR A 359 9.29 18.22 -48.40
CA TYR A 359 9.44 16.94 -49.11
C TYR A 359 10.60 16.93 -50.12
N THR A 360 10.83 18.02 -50.86
CA THR A 360 11.88 18.10 -51.89
C THR A 360 13.27 18.30 -51.30
N GLU A 361 13.42 19.04 -50.20
CA GLU A 361 14.71 19.13 -49.49
C GLU A 361 15.04 17.83 -48.75
N PHE A 362 14.04 17.11 -48.21
CA PHE A 362 14.28 15.83 -47.54
C PHE A 362 14.61 14.69 -48.52
N GLN A 363 14.05 14.70 -49.73
CA GLN A 363 14.42 13.73 -50.76
C GLN A 363 15.76 14.04 -51.45
N SER A 364 16.12 15.32 -51.62
CA SER A 364 17.44 15.70 -52.17
C SER A 364 18.59 15.51 -51.18
N SER A 365 18.28 15.40 -49.87
CA SER A 365 19.24 15.10 -48.79
C SER A 365 19.29 13.62 -48.40
N SER A 366 19.01 12.72 -49.35
CA SER A 366 19.07 11.24 -49.24
C SER A 366 20.48 10.66 -49.03
N SER A 367 21.33 11.37 -48.27
CA SER A 367 22.56 10.86 -47.66
C SER A 367 22.44 10.66 -46.14
N VAL A 368 21.34 11.05 -45.50
CA VAL A 368 21.16 10.82 -44.05
C VAL A 368 20.51 9.45 -43.83
N CYS A 369 21.37 8.46 -43.69
CA CYS A 369 21.01 7.09 -43.34
C CYS A 369 20.50 7.03 -41.89
N VAL A 370 19.20 6.82 -41.68
CA VAL A 370 18.68 6.35 -40.39
C VAL A 370 18.13 4.95 -40.61
N PHE A 371 18.97 3.95 -40.31
CA PHE A 371 18.53 2.57 -40.19
C PHE A 371 17.57 2.46 -39.00
N VAL A 372 16.29 2.21 -39.26
CA VAL A 372 15.41 1.55 -38.31
C VAL A 372 15.13 0.16 -38.86
N LYS A 373 15.78 -0.83 -38.26
CA LYS A 373 15.63 -2.25 -38.58
C LYS A 373 14.28 -2.72 -38.03
N ALA A 374 13.45 -3.28 -38.92
CA ALA A 374 12.16 -3.91 -38.59
C ALA A 374 12.33 -5.16 -37.72
#